data_AF-A0A3L7TVT4-F1
#
_entry.id   AF-A0A3L7TVT4-F1
#
_cell.length_a   1.000
_cell.length_b   1.000
_cell.length_c   1.000
_cell.angle_alpha   90.00
_cell.angle_beta   90.00
_cell.angle_gamma   90.00
#
_symmetry.space_group_name_H-M   'P 1'
#
loop_
_entity.id
_entity.type
_entity.pdbx_description
1 polymer ?
#
loop_
_entity_poly.entity_id
_entity_poly.type
_entity_poly.pdbx_seq_one_letter_code
_entity_poly.pdbx_strand_id
1 'polypeptide(L)'
;MYAFEYFNAFYWHESSKLGPLLRKRATNVDSWSLTLFGLLFGVFLLFLSITVVSGAFSHFLQGRIYSQPADGFIWRAPASGAIITLTLGLWMMLDYGSPGIYRPIHELQSYTPENKKANLKPEDGAPYPSMTVTRADGKKEVYFKQPGNRLEYKSKINLPLPSTPVEIEVDDEGKISVFKPEKDAKGNYLRRTGQSLVYKDERGRQMIEGGLGALVINRPGATFLVLFLHVLHFIAWFACLWFLFEFQPLHAFGLGTAFCLLMTLFFLPPLLNFTETVSKQRTKPEVVSTPSKAA
;
A
#
# COMPACT_ATOMS: atom_id res chain seq x y z
N MET A 1 53.59 15.63 -38.90
CA MET A 1 52.92 14.32 -38.96
C MET A 1 53.23 13.45 -37.74
N TYR A 2 53.25 14.02 -36.52
CA TYR A 2 53.47 13.29 -35.25
C TYR A 2 52.49 13.68 -34.13
N ALA A 3 51.58 14.63 -34.38
CA ALA A 3 50.60 15.09 -33.38
C ALA A 3 49.32 14.23 -33.35
N PHE A 4 49.10 13.34 -34.32
CA PHE A 4 47.86 12.57 -34.44
C PHE A 4 47.91 11.22 -33.70
N GLU A 5 49.10 10.64 -33.46
CA GLU A 5 49.23 9.36 -32.73
C GLU A 5 49.06 9.51 -31.22
N TYR A 6 49.48 10.62 -30.62
CA TYR A 6 49.32 10.85 -29.18
C TYR A 6 47.86 11.09 -28.76
N PHE A 7 47.00 11.57 -29.67
CA PHE A 7 45.59 11.82 -29.36
C PHE A 7 44.77 10.51 -29.27
N ASN A 8 45.16 9.46 -30.02
CA ASN A 8 44.47 8.17 -30.01
C ASN A 8 44.82 7.30 -28.78
N ALA A 9 46.04 7.39 -28.26
CA ALA A 9 46.45 6.62 -27.08
C ALA A 9 45.79 7.14 -25.77
N PHE A 10 45.56 8.45 -25.67
CA PHE A 10 44.94 9.06 -24.48
C PHE A 10 43.44 8.75 -24.41
N TYR A 11 42.71 8.81 -25.54
CA TYR A 11 41.28 8.50 -25.59
C TYR A 11 40.95 7.02 -25.31
N TRP A 12 41.86 6.09 -25.65
CA TRP A 12 41.65 4.67 -25.39
C TRP A 12 41.88 4.27 -23.94
N HIS A 13 42.83 4.91 -23.24
CA HIS A 13 43.11 4.55 -21.85
C HIS A 13 41.98 5.01 -20.90
N GLU A 14 41.35 6.15 -21.18
CA GLU A 14 40.29 6.72 -20.33
C GLU A 14 38.92 6.04 -20.54
N SER A 15 38.63 5.53 -21.75
CA SER A 15 37.39 4.80 -22.04
C SER A 15 37.29 3.44 -21.32
N SER A 16 38.43 2.79 -21.05
CA SER A 16 38.49 1.49 -20.36
C SER A 16 38.01 1.55 -18.89
N LYS A 17 38.16 2.71 -18.23
CA LYS A 17 37.69 2.92 -16.84
C LYS A 17 36.22 3.33 -16.76
N LEU A 18 35.67 3.89 -17.83
CA LEU A 18 34.25 4.28 -17.93
C LEU A 18 33.33 3.13 -18.35
N GLY A 19 33.86 2.10 -19.01
CA GLY A 19 33.10 0.93 -19.49
C GLY A 19 32.25 0.22 -18.41
N PRO A 20 32.76 -0.06 -17.20
CA PRO A 20 31.97 -0.72 -16.15
C PRO A 20 30.85 0.17 -15.59
N LEU A 21 31.11 1.48 -15.46
CA LEU A 21 30.13 2.44 -14.93
C LEU A 21 29.00 2.72 -15.93
N LEU A 22 29.33 2.82 -17.21
CA LEU A 22 28.33 2.97 -18.28
C LEU A 22 27.51 1.68 -18.47
N ARG A 23 28.15 0.50 -18.33
CA ARG A 23 27.43 -0.79 -18.40
C ARG A 23 26.48 -1.00 -17.22
N LYS A 24 26.85 -0.58 -16.00
CA LYS A 24 25.95 -0.66 -14.81
C LYS A 24 24.74 0.27 -14.95
N ARG A 25 24.94 1.46 -15.53
CA ARG A 25 23.86 2.43 -15.77
C ARG A 25 22.85 1.95 -16.82
N ALA A 26 23.31 1.25 -17.87
CA ALA A 26 22.44 0.72 -18.91
C ALA A 26 21.47 -0.35 -18.37
N THR A 27 21.96 -1.29 -17.54
CA THR A 27 21.11 -2.38 -17.02
C THR A 27 20.00 -1.95 -16.06
N ASN A 28 20.14 -0.76 -15.45
CA ASN A 28 19.19 -0.31 -14.44
C ASN A 28 17.98 0.41 -15.07
N VAL A 29 18.18 1.15 -16.17
CA VAL A 29 17.11 1.83 -16.93
C VAL A 29 16.13 0.82 -17.52
N ASP A 30 16.60 -0.36 -17.91
CA ASP A 30 15.76 -1.41 -18.49
C ASP A 30 14.78 -2.01 -17.48
N SER A 31 15.20 -2.18 -16.21
CA SER A 31 14.36 -2.83 -15.20
C SER A 31 13.11 -2.02 -14.84
N TRP A 32 13.22 -0.69 -14.72
CA TRP A 32 12.09 0.21 -14.44
C TRP A 32 11.08 0.21 -15.58
N SER A 33 11.61 0.28 -16.80
CA SER A 33 10.81 0.34 -18.02
C SER A 33 9.96 -0.91 -18.16
N LEU A 34 10.52 -2.08 -17.83
CA LEU A 34 9.80 -3.36 -17.86
C LEU A 34 8.67 -3.43 -16.82
N THR A 35 8.90 -3.02 -15.57
CA THR A 35 7.85 -3.08 -14.55
C THR A 35 6.72 -2.08 -14.83
N LEU A 36 7.05 -0.85 -15.24
CA LEU A 36 6.04 0.15 -15.62
C LEU A 36 5.26 -0.29 -16.86
N PHE A 37 5.94 -0.84 -17.87
CA PHE A 37 5.29 -1.41 -19.04
C PHE A 37 4.35 -2.56 -18.64
N GLY A 38 4.76 -3.42 -17.72
CA GLY A 38 3.91 -4.46 -17.15
C GLY A 38 2.64 -3.91 -16.48
N LEU A 39 2.76 -2.81 -15.73
CA LEU A 39 1.62 -2.11 -15.13
C LEU A 39 0.67 -1.53 -16.18
N LEU A 40 1.20 -0.79 -17.15
CA LEU A 40 0.41 -0.21 -18.23
C LEU A 40 -0.28 -1.29 -19.07
N PHE A 41 0.45 -2.37 -19.38
CA PHE A 41 -0.09 -3.52 -20.09
C PHE A 41 -1.20 -4.22 -19.29
N GLY A 42 -1.01 -4.41 -17.97
CA GLY A 42 -2.05 -4.95 -17.09
C GLY A 42 -3.32 -4.08 -17.06
N VAL A 43 -3.18 -2.76 -16.98
CA VAL A 43 -4.30 -1.80 -17.05
C VAL A 43 -5.00 -1.86 -18.41
N PHE A 44 -4.23 -1.99 -19.50
CA PHE A 44 -4.78 -2.14 -20.84
C PHE A 44 -5.57 -3.45 -21.01
N LEU A 45 -5.05 -4.57 -20.52
CA LEU A 45 -5.77 -5.84 -20.52
C LEU A 45 -7.05 -5.75 -19.69
N LEU A 46 -7.00 -5.09 -18.53
CA LEU A 46 -8.17 -4.85 -17.70
C LEU A 46 -9.24 -4.04 -18.47
N PHE A 47 -8.84 -2.99 -19.19
CA PHE A 47 -9.74 -2.22 -20.06
C PHE A 47 -10.42 -3.11 -21.12
N LEU A 48 -9.66 -3.94 -21.83
CA LEU A 48 -10.20 -4.86 -22.83
C LEU A 48 -11.16 -5.87 -22.19
N SER A 49 -10.78 -6.46 -21.06
CA SER A 49 -11.62 -7.42 -20.33
C SER A 49 -12.94 -6.79 -19.89
N ILE A 50 -12.92 -5.60 -19.29
CA ILE A 50 -14.15 -4.91 -18.88
C ILE A 50 -15.01 -4.57 -20.10
N THR A 51 -14.41 -4.05 -21.17
CA THR A 51 -15.12 -3.73 -22.42
C THR A 51 -15.88 -4.95 -22.96
N VAL A 52 -15.19 -6.09 -23.09
CA VAL A 52 -15.79 -7.32 -23.62
C VAL A 52 -16.85 -7.87 -22.67
N VAL A 53 -16.54 -7.97 -21.37
CA VAL A 53 -17.46 -8.56 -20.37
C VAL A 53 -18.69 -7.70 -20.19
N SER A 54 -18.54 -6.41 -19.91
CA SER A 54 -19.66 -5.49 -19.77
C SER A 54 -20.53 -5.52 -21.00
N GLY A 55 -19.93 -5.70 -22.17
CA GLY A 55 -20.69 -5.70 -23.39
C GLY A 55 -21.45 -6.97 -23.74
N ALA A 56 -20.77 -8.12 -23.70
CA ALA A 56 -21.43 -9.40 -23.87
C ALA A 56 -22.53 -9.60 -22.82
N PHE A 57 -22.25 -9.23 -21.57
CA PHE A 57 -23.20 -9.32 -20.47
C PHE A 57 -24.40 -8.40 -20.65
N SER A 58 -24.19 -7.14 -21.04
CA SER A 58 -25.30 -6.20 -21.27
C SER A 58 -26.18 -6.66 -22.42
N HIS A 59 -25.59 -7.13 -23.53
CA HIS A 59 -26.33 -7.67 -24.65
C HIS A 59 -27.16 -8.90 -24.24
N PHE A 60 -26.57 -9.82 -23.48
CA PHE A 60 -27.27 -11.00 -22.95
C PHE A 60 -28.45 -10.63 -22.04
N LEU A 61 -28.23 -9.76 -21.05
CA LEU A 61 -29.29 -9.36 -20.12
C LEU A 61 -30.39 -8.57 -20.82
N GLN A 62 -30.02 -7.68 -21.75
CA GLN A 62 -31.01 -6.96 -22.54
C GLN A 62 -31.86 -7.92 -23.35
N GLY A 63 -31.26 -8.88 -24.06
CA GLY A 63 -32.05 -9.87 -24.81
C GLY A 63 -32.91 -10.79 -23.94
N ARG A 64 -32.59 -10.93 -22.64
CA ARG A 64 -33.33 -11.81 -21.73
C ARG A 64 -34.42 -11.12 -20.93
N ILE A 65 -34.15 -9.90 -20.46
CA ILE A 65 -35.04 -9.13 -19.57
C ILE A 65 -35.84 -8.09 -20.37
N TYR A 66 -35.24 -7.54 -21.41
CA TYR A 66 -35.82 -6.51 -22.25
C TYR A 66 -36.20 -7.08 -23.62
N SER A 67 -37.19 -6.50 -24.29
CA SER A 67 -37.65 -6.97 -25.60
C SER A 67 -36.76 -6.50 -26.76
N GLN A 68 -35.94 -5.46 -26.54
CA GLN A 68 -35.06 -4.89 -27.55
C GLN A 68 -33.69 -4.55 -26.93
N PRO A 69 -32.58 -4.99 -27.55
CA PRO A 69 -31.25 -4.56 -27.14
C PRO A 69 -31.05 -3.08 -27.48
N ALA A 70 -30.28 -2.38 -26.64
CA ALA A 70 -29.92 -1.00 -26.87
C ALA A 70 -29.01 -0.86 -28.10
N ASP A 71 -29.28 0.15 -28.91
CA ASP A 71 -28.50 0.45 -30.11
C ASP A 71 -27.09 0.99 -29.78
N GLY A 72 -26.18 0.94 -30.75
CA GLY A 72 -24.85 1.54 -30.60
C GLY A 72 -23.91 0.76 -29.67
N PHE A 73 -24.15 -0.54 -29.50
CA PHE A 73 -23.39 -1.44 -28.63
C PHE A 73 -21.86 -1.32 -28.84
N ILE A 74 -21.44 -1.16 -30.10
CA ILE A 74 -20.04 -1.15 -30.53
C ILE A 74 -19.18 -0.04 -29.90
N TRP A 75 -19.77 1.12 -29.58
CA TRP A 75 -19.03 2.24 -28.96
C TRP A 75 -19.33 2.39 -27.46
N ARG A 76 -20.52 1.98 -27.02
CA ARG A 76 -20.94 2.02 -25.61
C ARG A 76 -20.09 1.11 -24.73
N ALA A 77 -19.76 -0.09 -25.22
CA ALA A 77 -18.94 -1.02 -24.44
C ALA A 77 -17.51 -0.50 -24.22
N PRO A 78 -16.77 -0.03 -25.24
CA PRO A 78 -15.47 0.61 -25.03
C PRO A 78 -15.55 1.86 -24.15
N ALA A 79 -16.59 2.70 -24.30
CA ALA A 79 -16.78 3.88 -23.46
C ALA A 79 -16.95 3.49 -21.98
N SER A 80 -17.77 2.48 -21.69
CA SER A 80 -17.93 1.93 -20.34
C SER A 80 -16.60 1.38 -19.81
N GLY A 81 -15.89 0.57 -20.60
CA GLY A 81 -14.58 0.05 -20.22
C GLY A 81 -13.60 1.17 -19.86
N ALA A 82 -13.55 2.24 -20.65
CA ALA A 82 -12.68 3.37 -20.41
C ALA A 82 -13.02 4.09 -19.10
N ILE A 83 -14.30 4.37 -18.84
CA ILE A 83 -14.75 5.06 -17.60
C ILE A 83 -14.37 4.24 -16.36
N ILE A 84 -14.63 2.94 -16.36
CA ILE A 84 -14.31 2.07 -15.23
C ILE A 84 -12.80 1.95 -15.05
N THR A 85 -12.05 1.72 -16.13
CA THR A 85 -10.58 1.62 -16.06
C THR A 85 -9.94 2.91 -15.59
N LEU A 86 -10.41 4.09 -16.05
CA LEU A 86 -9.90 5.38 -15.56
C LEU A 86 -10.16 5.57 -14.08
N THR A 87 -11.34 5.17 -13.59
CA THR A 87 -11.67 5.24 -12.16
C THR A 87 -10.74 4.35 -11.33
N LEU A 88 -10.48 3.12 -11.79
CA LEU A 88 -9.52 2.21 -11.16
C LEU A 88 -8.08 2.74 -11.28
N GLY A 89 -7.72 3.33 -12.41
CA GLY A 89 -6.42 3.94 -12.67
C GLY A 89 -6.14 5.12 -11.73
N LEU A 90 -7.14 5.95 -11.45
CA LEU A 90 -7.06 7.01 -10.44
C LEU A 90 -6.77 6.41 -9.05
N TRP A 91 -7.47 5.33 -8.68
CA TRP A 91 -7.24 4.63 -7.42
C TRP A 91 -5.81 4.08 -7.34
N MET A 92 -5.36 3.40 -8.39
CA MET A 92 -4.00 2.86 -8.49
C MET A 92 -2.95 3.97 -8.44
N MET A 93 -3.20 5.13 -9.07
CA MET A 93 -2.28 6.26 -9.03
C MET A 93 -2.11 6.80 -7.60
N LEU A 94 -3.21 6.91 -6.84
CA LEU A 94 -3.16 7.32 -5.44
C LEU A 94 -2.38 6.30 -4.59
N ASP A 95 -2.66 5.00 -4.75
CA ASP A 95 -1.93 3.94 -4.04
C ASP A 95 -0.46 3.88 -4.46
N TYR A 96 -0.14 4.11 -5.73
CA TYR A 96 1.24 4.13 -6.21
C TYR A 96 2.07 5.22 -5.51
N GLY A 97 1.48 6.40 -5.29
CA GLY A 97 2.12 7.50 -4.56
C GLY A 97 2.17 7.31 -3.04
N SER A 98 1.35 6.42 -2.50
CA SER A 98 1.23 6.15 -1.06
C SER A 98 0.89 4.68 -0.83
N PRO A 99 1.85 3.77 -1.08
CA PRO A 99 1.59 2.33 -1.16
C PRO A 99 0.97 1.80 0.12
N GLY A 100 -0.20 1.17 -0.02
CA GLY A 100 -0.90 0.53 1.08
C GLY A 100 -1.76 1.46 1.94
N ILE A 101 -1.82 2.76 1.63
CA ILE A 101 -2.71 3.69 2.36
C ILE A 101 -4.15 3.58 1.84
N TYR A 102 -4.34 3.42 0.53
CA TYR A 102 -5.66 3.49 -0.12
C TYR A 102 -6.25 2.11 -0.41
N ARG A 103 -6.23 1.22 0.60
CA ARG A 103 -6.77 -0.14 0.47
C ARG A 103 -8.31 -0.15 0.47
N PRO A 104 -8.95 -1.20 -0.10
CA PRO A 104 -10.40 -1.35 -0.03
C PRO A 104 -10.91 -1.40 1.43
N ILE A 105 -12.16 -1.00 1.70
CA ILE A 105 -12.69 -0.88 3.08
C ILE A 105 -12.60 -2.20 3.87
N HIS A 106 -12.76 -3.35 3.22
CA HIS A 106 -12.62 -4.64 3.88
C HIS A 106 -11.17 -5.01 4.21
N GLU A 107 -10.21 -4.36 3.56
CA GLU A 107 -8.76 -4.45 3.84
C GLU A 107 -8.25 -3.21 4.62
N LEU A 108 -9.12 -2.27 5.00
CA LEU A 108 -8.83 -1.27 6.03
C LEU A 108 -8.76 -1.99 7.38
N GLN A 109 -7.84 -2.94 7.50
CA GLN A 109 -7.40 -3.38 8.81
C GLN A 109 -6.63 -2.21 9.40
N SER A 110 -7.05 -1.78 10.58
CA SER A 110 -6.23 -0.96 11.46
C SER A 110 -4.84 -1.59 11.50
N TYR A 111 -3.87 -0.89 10.92
CA TYR A 111 -2.50 -1.34 10.66
C TYR A 111 -2.09 -2.49 11.59
N THR A 112 -2.21 -3.72 11.09
CA THR A 112 -1.69 -4.87 11.81
C THR A 112 -0.21 -4.97 11.48
N PRO A 113 0.67 -5.08 12.49
CA PRO A 113 2.11 -5.12 12.29
C PRO A 113 2.59 -6.34 11.48
N GLU A 114 1.70 -7.28 11.18
CA GLU A 114 1.92 -8.39 10.24
C GLU A 114 2.01 -7.96 8.77
N ASN A 115 1.53 -6.75 8.42
CA ASN A 115 1.63 -6.21 7.07
C ASN A 115 3.03 -5.62 6.81
N LYS A 116 4.01 -6.53 6.85
CA LYS A 116 5.46 -6.36 6.99
C LYS A 116 6.17 -5.54 5.89
N LYS A 117 5.46 -5.06 4.87
CA LYS A 117 6.09 -4.66 3.60
C LYS A 117 6.18 -3.16 3.35
N ALA A 118 5.55 -2.31 4.14
CA ALA A 118 5.68 -0.87 3.92
C ALA A 118 6.90 -0.36 4.70
N ASN A 119 7.82 0.33 4.02
CA ASN A 119 8.90 1.12 4.62
C ASN A 119 8.30 2.35 5.33
N LEU A 120 7.29 2.14 6.17
CA LEU A 120 6.71 3.18 6.99
C LEU A 120 7.77 3.53 8.02
N LYS A 121 7.87 4.82 8.33
CA LYS A 121 8.63 5.25 9.48
C LYS A 121 7.83 4.95 10.76
N PRO A 122 8.47 4.96 11.94
CA PRO A 122 7.75 4.77 13.20
C PRO A 122 6.61 5.78 13.38
N GLU A 123 6.78 7.04 12.95
CA GLU A 123 5.70 8.04 12.97
C GLU A 123 4.51 7.70 12.09
N ASP A 124 4.67 6.76 11.14
CA ASP A 124 3.66 6.28 10.20
C ASP A 124 3.08 4.91 10.58
N GLY A 125 3.37 4.44 11.80
CA GLY A 125 2.77 3.24 12.38
C GLY A 125 3.72 2.04 12.38
N ALA A 126 4.89 2.16 11.75
CA ALA A 126 5.85 1.08 11.73
C ALA A 126 6.27 0.67 13.14
N PRO A 127 6.46 -0.64 13.41
CA PRO A 127 6.88 -1.03 14.73
C PRO A 127 8.29 -0.56 15.04
N TYR A 128 8.48 -0.02 16.24
CA TYR A 128 9.79 0.43 16.73
C TYR A 128 10.79 -0.75 16.77
N PRO A 129 12.07 -0.54 16.42
CA PRO A 129 13.06 -1.61 16.43
C PRO A 129 13.35 -2.12 17.85
N SER A 130 13.31 -1.22 18.83
CA SER A 130 13.42 -1.52 20.24
C SER A 130 12.58 -0.59 21.09
N MET A 131 12.22 -1.03 22.28
CA MET A 131 11.52 -0.23 23.28
C MET A 131 12.00 -0.59 24.68
N THR A 132 12.11 0.40 25.55
CA THR A 132 12.41 0.20 26.97
C THR A 132 11.09 0.11 27.72
N VAL A 133 10.91 -0.98 28.46
CA VAL A 133 9.65 -1.29 29.10
C VAL A 133 9.86 -1.34 30.60
N THR A 134 9.07 -0.56 31.34
CA THR A 134 9.06 -0.56 32.80
C THR A 134 8.06 -1.60 33.29
N ARG A 135 8.55 -2.61 34.01
CA ARG A 135 7.75 -3.69 34.61
C ARG A 135 7.06 -3.22 35.89
N ALA A 136 6.13 -4.03 36.40
CA ALA A 136 5.40 -3.73 37.65
C ALA A 136 6.31 -3.63 38.89
N ASP A 137 7.49 -4.24 38.86
CA ASP A 137 8.51 -4.16 39.92
C ASP A 137 9.39 -2.90 39.82
N GLY A 138 9.12 -2.02 38.85
CA GLY A 138 9.89 -0.80 38.59
C GLY A 138 11.17 -1.02 37.78
N LYS A 139 11.50 -2.27 37.40
CA LYS A 139 12.68 -2.52 36.57
C LYS A 139 12.42 -2.16 35.12
N LYS A 140 13.40 -1.48 34.51
CA LYS A 140 13.42 -1.15 33.09
C LYS A 140 14.20 -2.23 32.33
N GLU A 141 13.60 -2.80 31.30
CA GLU A 141 14.25 -3.77 30.40
C GLU A 141 14.07 -3.33 28.94
N VAL A 142 15.13 -3.50 28.13
CA VAL A 142 15.07 -3.19 26.69
C VAL A 142 14.63 -4.44 25.93
N TYR A 143 13.59 -4.26 25.12
CA TYR A 143 13.03 -5.28 24.26
C TYR A 143 13.30 -4.95 22.80
N PHE A 144 13.67 -5.98 22.03
CA PHE A 144 14.00 -5.89 20.62
C PHE A 144 12.96 -6.65 19.79
N LYS A 145 12.52 -6.02 18.69
CA LYS A 145 11.63 -6.64 17.72
C LYS A 145 12.30 -7.88 17.12
N GLN A 146 11.63 -9.01 17.16
CA GLN A 146 12.13 -10.26 16.59
C GLN A 146 11.91 -10.30 15.08
N PRO A 147 12.82 -10.94 14.33
CA PRO A 147 12.60 -11.20 12.91
C PRO A 147 11.48 -12.24 12.76
N GLY A 148 10.30 -11.82 12.30
CA GLY A 148 9.14 -12.72 12.20
C GLY A 148 7.98 -12.08 11.46
N ASN A 149 6.94 -12.86 11.15
CA ASN A 149 5.70 -12.31 10.59
C ASN A 149 4.80 -11.69 11.67
N ARG A 150 4.96 -12.14 12.92
CA ARG A 150 4.25 -11.63 14.10
C ARG A 150 5.03 -10.52 14.76
N LEU A 151 4.31 -9.57 15.36
CA LEU A 151 4.92 -8.53 16.18
C LEU A 151 5.29 -9.10 17.55
N GLU A 152 6.52 -9.61 17.64
CA GLU A 152 7.05 -10.16 18.87
C GLU A 152 8.27 -9.35 19.31
N TYR A 153 8.31 -9.06 20.60
CA TYR A 153 9.42 -8.38 21.25
C TYR A 153 10.00 -9.27 22.32
N LYS A 154 11.33 -9.38 22.35
CA LYS A 154 12.03 -10.14 23.39
C LYS A 154 13.20 -9.34 23.93
N SER A 155 13.49 -9.51 25.22
CA SER A 155 14.66 -8.89 25.83
C SER A 155 15.96 -9.60 25.41
N LYS A 156 17.11 -9.04 25.79
CA LYS A 156 18.43 -9.68 25.53
C LYS A 156 18.55 -11.10 26.10
N ILE A 157 17.83 -11.36 27.19
CA ILE A 157 17.78 -12.67 27.85
C ILE A 157 16.58 -13.51 27.37
N ASN A 158 16.01 -13.17 26.21
CA ASN A 158 14.92 -13.90 25.56
C ASN A 158 13.61 -13.95 26.39
N LEU A 159 13.42 -13.01 27.33
CA LEU A 159 12.15 -12.91 28.06
C LEU A 159 11.06 -12.33 27.14
N PRO A 160 9.83 -12.85 27.19
CA PRO A 160 8.70 -12.26 26.49
C PRO A 160 8.34 -10.91 27.09
N LEU A 161 7.69 -10.07 26.27
CA LEU A 161 7.14 -8.79 26.72
C LEU A 161 6.11 -9.01 27.85
N PRO A 162 6.14 -8.24 28.94
CA PRO A 162 5.09 -8.31 29.96
C PRO A 162 3.73 -7.97 29.34
N SER A 163 2.66 -8.60 29.82
CA SER A 163 1.30 -8.34 29.33
C SER A 163 0.84 -6.91 29.61
N THR A 164 1.21 -6.36 30.77
CA THR A 164 0.76 -5.05 31.27
C THR A 164 1.94 -4.22 31.79
N PRO A 165 2.78 -3.67 30.91
CA PRO A 165 3.83 -2.75 31.32
C PRO A 165 3.29 -1.48 31.97
N VAL A 166 4.07 -0.90 32.88
CA VAL A 166 3.72 0.35 33.56
C VAL A 166 3.98 1.56 32.66
N GLU A 167 5.07 1.50 31.89
CA GLU A 167 5.52 2.56 31.01
C GLU A 167 6.32 1.95 29.85
N ILE A 168 6.18 2.53 28.65
CA ILE A 168 6.91 2.11 27.46
C ILE A 168 7.61 3.34 26.90
N GLU A 169 8.93 3.30 26.85
CA GLU A 169 9.76 4.34 26.26
C GLU A 169 10.24 3.86 24.89
N VAL A 170 10.04 4.68 23.87
CA VAL A 170 10.56 4.43 22.52
C VAL A 170 11.42 5.59 22.08
N ASP A 171 12.53 5.27 21.41
CA ASP A 171 13.38 6.27 20.78
C ASP A 171 12.83 6.58 19.39
N ASP A 172 12.44 7.83 19.17
CA ASP A 172 11.88 8.36 17.93
C ASP A 172 12.82 9.45 17.40
N GLU A 173 13.78 9.06 16.56
CA GLU A 173 14.81 9.94 15.98
C GLU A 173 15.60 10.74 17.04
N GLY A 174 15.98 10.09 18.15
CA GLY A 174 16.73 10.71 19.25
C GLY A 174 15.85 11.40 20.30
N LYS A 175 14.53 11.38 20.13
CA LYS A 175 13.56 11.88 21.12
C LYS A 175 12.88 10.69 21.80
N ILE A 176 13.12 10.53 23.09
CA ILE A 176 12.45 9.51 23.90
C ILE A 176 10.98 9.91 24.09
N SER A 177 10.08 9.09 23.55
CA SER A 177 8.65 9.24 23.71
C SER A 177 8.15 8.23 24.73
N VAL A 178 7.42 8.72 25.73
CA VAL A 178 6.96 7.91 26.86
C VAL A 178 5.47 7.64 26.73
N PHE A 179 5.11 6.37 26.64
CA PHE A 179 3.74 5.88 26.55
C PHE A 179 3.29 5.34 27.90
N LYS A 180 2.26 5.96 28.47
CA LYS A 180 1.68 5.58 29.77
C LYS A 180 0.27 5.03 29.56
N PRO A 181 -0.11 3.97 30.29
CA PRO A 181 -1.48 3.45 30.23
C PRO A 181 -2.45 4.47 30.79
N GLU A 182 -3.62 4.61 30.16
CA GLU A 182 -4.69 5.44 30.72
C GLU A 182 -5.15 4.88 32.07
N LYS A 183 -5.29 5.77 33.06
CA LYS A 183 -5.78 5.44 34.40
C LYS A 183 -7.05 6.25 34.70
N ASP A 184 -7.96 5.63 35.45
CA ASP A 184 -9.15 6.31 35.96
C ASP A 184 -8.80 7.25 37.14
N ALA A 185 -9.79 7.99 37.64
CA ALA A 185 -9.61 8.91 38.78
C ALA A 185 -9.18 8.19 40.09
N LYS A 186 -9.31 6.85 40.16
CA LYS A 186 -8.90 6.02 41.31
C LYS A 186 -7.50 5.42 41.11
N GLY A 187 -6.84 5.70 39.98
CA GLY A 187 -5.52 5.17 39.65
C GLY A 187 -5.53 3.75 39.08
N ASN A 188 -6.70 3.16 38.81
CA ASN A 188 -6.79 1.86 38.14
C ASN A 188 -6.63 2.03 36.63
N TYR A 189 -6.16 0.98 35.96
CA TYR A 189 -6.08 0.97 34.50
C TYR A 189 -7.48 1.09 33.89
N LEU A 190 -7.65 2.07 33.00
CA LEU A 190 -8.91 2.32 32.33
C LEU A 190 -9.12 1.27 31.22
N ARG A 191 -9.79 0.18 31.55
CA ARG A 191 -10.22 -0.85 30.60
C ARG A 191 -11.68 -0.64 30.24
N ARG A 192 -11.95 -0.25 29.00
CA ARG A 192 -13.33 -0.24 28.48
C ARG A 192 -13.76 -1.68 28.22
N THR A 193 -15.01 -2.01 28.51
CA THR A 193 -15.55 -3.36 28.37
C THR A 193 -15.28 -3.91 26.96
N GLY A 194 -14.51 -5.01 26.87
CA GLY A 194 -14.15 -5.64 25.60
C GLY A 194 -12.99 -4.98 24.84
N GLN A 195 -12.32 -3.97 25.40
CA GLN A 195 -11.18 -3.30 24.77
C GLN A 195 -9.88 -3.53 25.55
N SER A 196 -8.79 -3.69 24.81
CA SER A 196 -7.41 -3.73 25.30
C SER A 196 -7.00 -2.41 25.96
N LEU A 197 -6.05 -2.44 26.90
CA LEU A 197 -5.50 -1.23 27.52
C LEU A 197 -4.80 -0.35 26.48
N VAL A 198 -5.04 0.96 26.54
CA VAL A 198 -4.45 1.94 25.64
C VAL A 198 -3.34 2.70 26.36
N TYR A 199 -2.19 2.82 25.70
CA TYR A 199 -1.04 3.60 26.14
C TYR A 199 -0.96 4.86 25.30
N LYS A 200 -0.87 6.02 25.95
CA LYS A 200 -0.77 7.32 25.29
C LYS A 200 0.51 8.03 25.64
N ASP A 201 1.06 8.75 24.67
CA ASP A 201 2.14 9.69 24.91
C ASP A 201 1.62 11.14 25.07
N GLU A 202 2.54 12.07 25.35
CA GLU A 202 2.24 13.49 25.48
C GLU A 202 1.69 14.13 24.20
N ARG A 203 1.94 13.52 23.03
CA ARG A 203 1.42 13.97 21.73
C ARG A 203 0.05 13.37 21.39
N GLY A 204 -0.50 12.53 22.25
CA GLY A 204 -1.77 11.83 22.04
C GLY A 204 -1.70 10.65 21.06
N ARG A 205 -0.50 10.20 20.67
CA ARG A 205 -0.28 8.96 19.92
C ARG A 205 -0.61 7.78 20.82
N GLN A 206 -1.12 6.70 20.23
CA GLN A 206 -1.68 5.58 20.99
C GLN A 206 -1.02 4.26 20.62
N MET A 207 -0.77 3.40 21.60
CA MET A 207 -0.47 1.98 21.43
C MET A 207 -1.53 1.14 22.16
N ILE A 208 -1.86 -0.03 21.63
CA ILE A 208 -2.86 -0.92 22.21
C ILE A 208 -2.16 -2.15 22.81
N GLU A 209 -2.61 -2.60 23.98
CA GLU A 209 -2.19 -3.87 24.61
C GLU A 209 -2.39 -5.04 23.64
N GLY A 210 -1.31 -5.77 23.37
CA GLY A 210 -1.23 -6.82 22.33
C GLY A 210 -0.58 -6.38 21.02
N GLY A 211 -0.50 -5.07 20.75
CA GLY A 211 0.18 -4.46 19.61
C GLY A 211 1.29 -3.48 20.03
N LEU A 212 1.89 -3.72 21.20
CA LEU A 212 2.90 -2.83 21.79
C LEU A 212 4.10 -2.65 20.86
N GLY A 213 4.58 -1.41 20.79
CA GLY A 213 5.66 -1.04 19.88
C GLY A 213 5.20 -0.72 18.46
N ALA A 214 3.89 -0.70 18.15
CA ALA A 214 3.35 -0.11 16.93
C ALA A 214 2.32 0.99 17.27
N LEU A 215 2.35 2.11 16.54
CA LEU A 215 1.43 3.21 16.75
C LEU A 215 0.10 2.98 16.04
N VAL A 216 -1.00 3.29 16.74
CA VAL A 216 -2.33 3.40 16.14
C VAL A 216 -2.50 4.80 15.59
N ILE A 217 -2.44 4.92 14.27
CA ILE A 217 -2.61 6.20 13.58
C ILE A 217 -3.98 6.22 12.93
N ASN A 218 -4.84 7.08 13.44
CA ASN A 218 -6.08 7.40 12.75
C ASN A 218 -5.75 8.34 11.59
N ARG A 219 -6.00 7.89 10.36
CA ARG A 219 -5.85 8.69 9.14
C ARG A 219 -7.22 9.05 8.58
N PRO A 220 -7.99 9.95 9.23
CA PRO A 220 -9.37 10.24 8.82
C PRO A 220 -9.46 10.72 7.36
N GLY A 221 -8.45 11.47 6.89
CA GLY A 221 -8.37 11.89 5.48
C GLY A 221 -8.20 10.72 4.50
N ALA A 222 -7.39 9.71 4.85
CA ALA A 222 -7.24 8.51 4.03
C ALA A 222 -8.53 7.67 4.03
N THR A 223 -9.16 7.49 5.19
CA THR A 223 -10.45 6.80 5.30
C THR A 223 -11.52 7.49 4.47
N PHE A 224 -11.61 8.82 4.54
CA PHE A 224 -12.53 9.60 3.72
C PHE A 224 -12.25 9.43 2.22
N LEU A 225 -10.98 9.49 1.79
CA LEU A 225 -10.63 9.33 0.38
C LEU A 225 -10.94 7.93 -0.13
N VAL A 226 -10.68 6.89 0.67
CA VAL A 226 -11.07 5.51 0.31
C VAL A 226 -12.58 5.40 0.16
N LEU A 227 -13.37 5.96 1.09
CA LEU A 227 -14.83 5.98 0.98
C LEU A 227 -15.28 6.70 -0.30
N PHE A 228 -14.67 7.85 -0.60
CA PHE A 228 -14.93 8.60 -1.82
C PHE A 228 -14.62 7.76 -3.07
N LEU A 229 -13.50 7.02 -3.10
CA LEU A 229 -13.14 6.15 -4.22
C LEU A 229 -14.15 5.00 -4.41
N HIS A 230 -14.68 4.41 -3.34
CA HIS A 230 -15.78 3.43 -3.43
C HIS A 230 -17.04 4.03 -4.03
N VAL A 231 -17.44 5.21 -3.56
CA VAL A 231 -18.62 5.93 -4.08
C VAL A 231 -18.43 6.27 -5.55
N LEU A 232 -17.25 6.78 -5.92
CA LEU A 232 -16.92 7.10 -7.31
C LEU A 232 -16.95 5.85 -8.20
N HIS A 233 -16.40 4.73 -7.73
CA HIS A 233 -16.41 3.47 -8.45
C HIS A 233 -17.84 2.93 -8.66
N PHE A 234 -18.68 3.02 -7.63
CA PHE A 234 -20.10 2.68 -7.73
C PHE A 234 -20.83 3.58 -8.72
N ILE A 235 -20.65 4.90 -8.64
CA ILE A 235 -21.25 5.87 -9.56
C ILE A 235 -20.82 5.58 -11.00
N ALA A 236 -19.55 5.24 -11.22
CA ALA A 236 -19.04 4.91 -12.54
C ALA A 236 -19.77 3.68 -13.13
N TRP A 237 -19.94 2.61 -12.35
CA TRP A 237 -20.73 1.44 -12.75
C TRP A 237 -22.19 1.77 -13.02
N PHE A 238 -22.83 2.48 -12.09
CA PHE A 238 -24.22 2.88 -12.22
C PHE A 238 -24.46 3.74 -13.47
N ALA A 239 -23.62 4.75 -13.70
CA ALA A 239 -23.72 5.63 -14.86
C ALA A 239 -23.50 4.88 -16.18
N CYS A 240 -22.55 3.95 -16.23
CA CYS A 240 -22.35 3.13 -17.44
C CYS A 240 -23.57 2.24 -17.72
N LEU A 241 -24.11 1.56 -16.71
CA LEU A 241 -25.27 0.69 -16.88
C LEU A 241 -26.54 1.47 -17.22
N TRP A 242 -26.75 2.61 -16.57
CA TRP A 242 -27.94 3.42 -16.78
C TRP A 242 -27.88 4.21 -18.08
N PHE A 243 -26.84 5.01 -18.30
CA PHE A 243 -26.78 5.92 -19.44
C PHE A 243 -26.24 5.27 -20.71
N LEU A 244 -25.22 4.40 -20.61
CA LEU A 244 -24.65 3.77 -21.81
C LEU A 244 -25.45 2.53 -22.21
N PHE A 245 -25.86 1.69 -21.26
CA PHE A 245 -26.60 0.47 -21.57
C PHE A 245 -28.12 0.60 -21.38
N GLU A 246 -28.64 1.79 -21.11
CA GLU A 246 -30.09 2.07 -21.04
C GLU A 246 -30.89 1.15 -20.10
N PHE A 247 -30.23 0.58 -19.08
CA PHE A 247 -30.94 -0.20 -18.07
C PHE A 247 -31.86 0.72 -17.28
N GLN A 248 -33.02 0.18 -16.86
CA GLN A 248 -33.90 0.90 -15.92
C GLN A 248 -33.13 1.23 -14.63
N PRO A 249 -33.38 2.40 -13.99
CA PRO A 249 -32.57 2.87 -12.86
C PRO A 249 -32.41 1.83 -11.74
N LEU A 250 -33.47 1.09 -11.41
CA LEU A 250 -33.42 0.08 -10.36
C LEU A 250 -32.54 -1.12 -10.72
N HIS A 251 -32.60 -1.60 -11.98
CA HIS A 251 -31.72 -2.66 -12.46
C HIS A 251 -30.27 -2.19 -12.56
N ALA A 252 -30.05 -0.97 -13.07
CA ALA A 252 -28.73 -0.36 -13.12
C ALA A 252 -28.11 -0.21 -11.72
N PHE A 253 -28.91 0.16 -10.71
CA PHE A 253 -28.48 0.24 -9.31
C PHE A 253 -28.07 -1.14 -8.75
N GLY A 254 -28.93 -2.15 -8.94
CA GLY A 254 -28.65 -3.52 -8.47
C GLY A 254 -27.41 -4.13 -9.13
N LEU A 255 -27.33 -4.05 -10.45
CA LEU A 255 -26.18 -4.54 -11.22
C LEU A 255 -24.92 -3.73 -10.92
N GLY A 256 -25.03 -2.40 -10.79
CA GLY A 256 -23.91 -1.53 -10.44
C GLY A 256 -23.34 -1.84 -9.07
N THR A 257 -24.20 -2.12 -8.09
CA THR A 257 -23.79 -2.58 -6.75
C THR A 257 -23.06 -3.91 -6.84
N ALA A 258 -23.63 -4.88 -7.56
CA ALA A 258 -23.05 -6.21 -7.73
C ALA A 258 -21.66 -6.15 -8.40
N PHE A 259 -21.51 -5.42 -9.50
CA PHE A 259 -20.23 -5.26 -10.18
C PHE A 259 -19.21 -4.46 -9.37
N CYS A 260 -19.65 -3.40 -8.68
CA CYS A 260 -18.78 -2.63 -7.79
C CYS A 260 -18.21 -3.53 -6.68
N LEU A 261 -19.04 -4.36 -6.04
CA LEU A 261 -18.60 -5.31 -5.01
C LEU A 261 -17.70 -6.40 -5.59
N LEU A 262 -18.06 -6.98 -6.74
CA LEU A 262 -17.25 -7.99 -7.43
C LEU A 262 -15.84 -7.45 -7.73
N MET A 263 -15.75 -6.26 -8.32
CA MET A 263 -14.47 -5.62 -8.63
C MET A 263 -13.69 -5.32 -7.35
N THR A 264 -14.35 -4.77 -6.34
CA THR A 264 -13.74 -4.41 -5.06
C THR A 264 -13.17 -5.61 -4.32
N LEU A 265 -13.88 -6.73 -4.30
CA LEU A 265 -13.50 -7.91 -3.51
C LEU A 265 -12.48 -8.80 -4.22
N PHE A 266 -12.56 -8.92 -5.55
CA PHE A 266 -11.77 -9.92 -6.27
C PHE A 266 -10.66 -9.31 -7.14
N PHE A 267 -10.88 -8.15 -7.75
CA PHE A 267 -9.96 -7.59 -8.74
C PHE A 267 -9.10 -6.45 -8.20
N LEU A 268 -9.68 -5.59 -7.36
CA LEU A 268 -9.00 -4.44 -6.80
C LEU A 268 -7.83 -4.84 -5.88
N PRO A 269 -7.91 -5.87 -5.00
CA PRO A 269 -6.77 -6.21 -4.15
C PRO A 269 -5.53 -6.69 -4.91
N PRO A 270 -5.62 -7.61 -5.90
CA PRO A 270 -4.49 -7.96 -6.74
C PRO A 270 -3.89 -6.77 -7.50
N LEU A 271 -4.74 -5.87 -8.03
CA LEU A 271 -4.29 -4.68 -8.76
C LEU A 271 -3.49 -3.72 -7.87
N LEU A 272 -3.97 -3.45 -6.65
CA LEU A 272 -3.28 -2.59 -5.69
C LEU A 272 -2.01 -3.25 -5.16
N ASN A 273 -2.01 -4.55 -4.89
CA ASN A 273 -0.80 -5.30 -4.52
C ASN A 273 0.29 -5.24 -5.59
N PHE A 274 -0.10 -5.34 -6.86
CA PHE A 274 0.84 -5.21 -7.96
C PHE A 274 1.38 -3.78 -8.06
N THR A 275 0.50 -2.78 -7.99
CA THR A 275 0.85 -1.34 -7.99
C THR A 275 1.84 -0.99 -6.87
N GLU A 276 1.58 -1.47 -5.66
CA GLU A 276 2.47 -1.31 -4.51
C GLU A 276 3.84 -1.96 -4.76
N THR A 277 3.87 -3.14 -5.39
CA THR A 277 5.13 -3.81 -5.74
C THR A 277 5.96 -2.97 -6.70
N VAL A 278 5.32 -2.37 -7.73
CA VAL A 278 5.98 -1.46 -8.67
C VAL A 278 6.48 -0.20 -7.97
N SER A 279 5.67 0.38 -7.09
CA SER A 279 6.03 1.57 -6.30
C SER A 279 7.23 1.31 -5.39
N LYS A 280 7.25 0.19 -4.66
CA LYS A 280 8.36 -0.20 -3.77
C LYS A 280 9.66 -0.44 -4.50
N GLN A 281 9.60 -1.10 -5.65
CA GLN A 281 10.79 -1.26 -6.48
C GLN A 281 11.40 0.13 -6.72
N ARG A 282 10.61 1.13 -7.19
CA ARG A 282 11.11 2.46 -7.55
C ARG A 282 11.86 3.17 -6.42
N THR A 283 11.47 2.93 -5.17
CA THR A 283 12.09 3.56 -4.00
C THR A 283 13.35 2.84 -3.48
N LYS A 284 13.67 1.63 -3.95
CA LYS A 284 14.81 0.88 -3.45
C LYS A 284 16.11 1.57 -3.91
N PRO A 285 16.91 2.15 -2.99
CA PRO A 285 18.15 2.83 -3.39
C PRO A 285 19.08 1.82 -4.07
N GLU A 286 19.70 2.25 -5.16
CA GLU A 286 20.69 1.45 -5.86
C GLU A 286 21.83 1.15 -4.89
N VAL A 287 21.93 -0.11 -4.46
CA VAL A 287 23.07 -0.56 -3.67
C VAL A 287 24.26 -0.56 -4.60
N VAL A 288 24.99 0.55 -4.63
CA VAL A 288 26.29 0.65 -5.28
C VAL A 288 27.20 -0.31 -4.52
N SER A 289 27.30 -1.54 -5.01
CA SER A 289 28.30 -2.48 -4.53
C SER A 289 29.67 -1.85 -4.78
N THR A 290 30.27 -1.30 -3.73
CA THR A 290 31.65 -0.86 -3.76
C THR A 290 32.48 -2.10 -4.07
N PRO A 291 33.31 -2.09 -5.14
CA PRO A 291 34.15 -3.23 -5.44
C PRO A 291 34.99 -3.53 -4.19
N SER A 292 34.79 -4.73 -3.63
CA SER A 292 35.63 -5.25 -2.56
C SER A 292 37.06 -5.20 -3.09
N LYS A 293 37.92 -4.38 -2.50
CA LYS A 293 39.34 -4.38 -2.83
C LYS A 293 39.84 -5.79 -2.54
N ALA A 294 40.15 -6.53 -3.59
CA ALA A 294 40.86 -7.79 -3.47
C ALA A 294 42.18 -7.49 -2.73
N ALA A 295 42.37 -8.16 -1.60
CA ALA A 295 43.61 -8.14 -0.83
C ALA A 295 44.65 -9.05 -1.48
#